data_AF-F4XF64-F1
#
_entry.id   AF-F4XF64-F1
#
_cell.length_a   1.000
_cell.length_b   1.000
_cell.length_c   1.000
_cell.angle_alpha   90.00
_cell.angle_beta   90.00
_cell.angle_gamma   90.00
#
_symmetry.space_group_name_H-M   'P 1'
#
loop_
_entity.id
_entity.type
_entity.pdbx_description
1 polymer ?
#
loop_
_entity_poly.entity_id
_entity_poly.type
_entity_poly.pdbx_seq_one_letter_code
_entity_poly.pdbx_strand_id
1 'polypeptide(L)'
;MKAELKRALDLVGHQRREALARKRLSGDPRNPFRPRYGAELTFASSAQEAETLGYILKLLEKEAARECARRVIPTLDAILDFVIGLGLLALAMLGVAAACVAAGAPDGITRTAALLGVGFITALSLHRLGRK
;
A
#
# COMPACT_ATOMS: atom_id res chain seq x y z
N MET A 1 11.46 3.68 9.60
CA MET A 1 10.82 4.34 8.43
C MET A 1 9.31 4.57 8.55
N LYS A 2 8.40 3.59 8.43
CA LYS A 2 6.93 3.89 8.43
C LYS A 2 6.42 4.66 9.67
N ALA A 3 6.93 4.31 10.84
CA ALA A 3 6.61 5.00 12.09
C ALA A 3 7.23 6.41 12.16
N GLU A 4 8.38 6.63 11.52
CA GLU A 4 9.06 7.92 11.49
C GLU A 4 8.41 8.88 10.51
N LEU A 5 7.97 8.39 9.34
CA LEU A 5 7.24 9.20 8.36
C LEU A 5 5.88 9.64 8.91
N LYS A 6 5.18 8.74 9.61
CA LYS A 6 3.93 9.07 10.31
C LYS A 6 4.16 10.09 11.42
N ARG A 7 5.22 9.92 12.22
CA ARG A 7 5.62 10.92 13.23
C ARG A 7 5.96 12.27 12.60
N ALA A 8 6.68 12.30 11.49
CA ALA A 8 7.03 13.53 10.80
C ALA A 8 5.79 14.24 10.22
N LEU A 9 4.84 13.48 9.66
CA LEU A 9 3.55 14.01 9.20
C LEU A 9 2.74 14.61 10.36
N ASP A 10 2.66 13.89 11.49
CA ASP A 10 1.94 14.33 12.68
C ASP A 10 2.59 15.60 13.29
N LEU A 11 3.92 15.66 13.31
CA LEU A 11 4.70 16.82 13.79
C LEU A 11 4.50 18.05 12.90
N VAL A 12 4.66 17.92 11.57
CA VAL A 12 4.45 19.02 10.62
C VAL A 12 2.98 19.46 10.62
N GLY A 13 2.05 18.51 10.75
CA GLY A 13 0.62 18.79 10.89
C GLY A 13 0.27 19.49 12.22
N HIS A 14 1.03 19.23 13.29
CA HIS A 14 0.89 19.95 14.56
C HIS A 14 1.45 21.38 14.44
N GLN A 15 2.66 21.54 13.91
CA GLN A 15 3.28 22.85 13.67
C GLN A 15 2.43 23.75 12.77
N ARG A 16 1.80 23.19 11.73
CA ARG A 16 0.86 23.94 10.87
C ARG A 16 -0.35 24.44 11.65
N ARG A 17 -0.88 23.65 12.58
CA ARG A 17 -2.01 24.04 13.44
C ARG A 17 -1.61 25.14 14.41
N GLU A 18 -0.41 25.07 14.97
CA GLU A 18 0.14 26.12 15.83
C GLU A 18 0.39 27.43 15.06
N ALA A 19 0.95 27.37 13.84
CA ALA A 19 1.13 28.54 12.98
C ALA A 19 -0.22 29.18 12.61
N LEU A 20 -1.25 28.37 12.32
CA LEU A 20 -2.62 28.86 12.09
C LEU A 20 -3.25 29.45 13.35
N ALA A 21 -2.97 28.91 14.53
CA ALA A 21 -3.44 29.49 15.79
C ALA A 21 -2.77 30.85 16.07
N ARG A 22 -1.46 30.98 15.78
CA ARG A 22 -0.73 32.25 15.83
C ARG A 22 -1.31 33.28 14.85
N LYS A 23 -1.63 32.86 13.63
CA LYS A 23 -2.32 33.69 12.64
C LYS A 23 -3.68 34.19 13.13
N ARG A 24 -4.45 33.36 13.83
CA ARG A 24 -5.75 33.74 14.42
C ARG A 24 -5.60 34.76 15.55
N LEU A 25 -4.53 34.72 16.33
CA LEU A 25 -4.25 35.68 17.40
C LEU A 25 -3.93 37.08 16.85
N SER A 26 -3.29 37.16 15.69
CA SER A 26 -3.05 38.43 14.95
C SER A 26 -4.23 38.88 14.07
N GLY A 27 -5.29 38.08 14.00
CA GLY A 27 -6.48 38.37 13.20
C GLY A 27 -7.46 39.31 13.90
N ASP A 28 -8.41 39.85 13.13
CA ASP A 28 -9.48 40.68 13.66
C ASP A 28 -10.50 39.82 14.47
N PRO A 29 -10.94 40.22 15.68
CA PRO A 29 -11.82 39.39 16.53
C PRO A 29 -13.16 39.02 15.87
N ARG A 30 -13.65 39.86 14.94
CA ARG A 30 -14.87 39.59 14.16
C ARG A 30 -14.60 38.80 12.88
N ASN A 31 -13.38 38.82 12.36
CA ASN A 31 -13.00 38.05 11.18
C ASN A 31 -11.54 37.55 11.29
N PRO A 32 -11.32 36.31 11.76
CA PRO A 32 -9.98 35.74 11.99
C PRO A 32 -9.13 35.58 10.73
N PHE A 33 -9.72 35.73 9.54
CA PHE A 33 -9.03 35.64 8.26
C PHE A 33 -8.61 37.01 7.70
N ARG A 34 -8.98 38.10 8.38
CA ARG A 34 -8.47 39.43 8.06
C ARG A 34 -7.34 39.81 9.02
N PRO A 35 -6.26 40.41 8.50
CA PRO A 35 -5.24 40.99 9.36
C PRO A 35 -5.85 42.12 10.20
N ARG A 36 -5.47 42.19 11.47
CA ARG A 36 -5.83 43.31 12.34
C ARG A 36 -5.05 44.56 11.88
N TYR A 37 -5.68 45.73 11.94
CA TYR A 37 -5.04 47.00 11.57
C TYR A 37 -3.75 47.20 12.39
N GLY A 38 -2.60 47.34 11.71
CA GLY A 38 -1.27 47.42 12.34
C GLY A 38 -0.56 46.08 12.62
N ALA A 39 -1.20 44.93 12.34
CA ALA A 39 -0.62 43.58 12.49
C ALA A 39 -0.54 42.81 11.15
N GLU A 40 -0.57 43.51 10.03
CA GLU A 40 -0.60 42.93 8.68
C GLU A 40 0.67 42.12 8.37
N LEU A 41 1.83 42.60 8.82
CA LEU A 41 3.12 41.93 8.62
C LEU A 41 3.21 40.60 9.38
N THR A 42 2.71 40.54 10.61
CA THR A 42 2.72 39.31 11.44
C THR A 42 1.67 38.30 10.96
N PHE A 43 0.54 38.79 10.43
CA PHE A 43 -0.47 37.95 9.80
C PHE A 43 0.02 37.35 8.48
N ALA A 44 0.74 38.13 7.66
CA ALA A 44 1.32 37.67 6.40
C ALA A 44 2.48 36.68 6.64
N SER A 45 3.37 36.93 7.59
CA SER A 45 4.46 36.00 7.93
C SER A 45 3.91 34.66 8.43
N SER A 46 2.93 34.69 9.34
CA SER A 46 2.28 33.48 9.87
C SER A 46 1.47 32.72 8.81
N ALA A 47 0.94 33.44 7.79
CA ALA A 47 0.29 32.82 6.64
C ALA A 47 1.28 32.09 5.75
N GLN A 48 2.44 32.70 5.49
CA GLN A 48 3.51 32.12 4.68
C GLN A 48 4.16 30.91 5.38
N GLU A 49 4.30 30.95 6.70
CA GLU A 49 4.71 29.79 7.52
C GLU A 49 3.69 28.64 7.42
N ALA A 50 2.40 28.93 7.47
CA ALA A 50 1.37 27.90 7.32
C ALA A 50 1.32 27.30 5.90
N GLU A 51 1.62 28.09 4.87
CA GLU A 51 1.71 27.62 3.48
C GLU A 51 2.95 26.78 3.22
N THR A 52 4.12 27.20 3.72
CA THR A 52 5.37 26.43 3.61
C THR A 52 5.27 25.08 4.33
N LEU A 53 4.71 25.06 5.54
CA LEU A 53 4.39 23.81 6.25
C LEU A 53 3.36 22.97 5.50
N GLY A 54 2.38 23.60 4.84
CA GLY A 54 1.43 22.92 3.97
C GLY A 54 2.08 22.27 2.74
N TYR A 55 3.10 22.92 2.16
CA TYR A 55 3.88 22.39 1.05
C TYR A 55 4.74 21.19 1.47
N ILE A 56 5.41 21.29 2.62
CA ILE A 56 6.19 20.20 3.22
C ILE A 56 5.29 19.01 3.53
N LEU A 57 4.10 19.23 4.08
CA LEU A 57 3.14 18.16 4.36
C LEU A 57 2.73 17.43 3.06
N LYS A 58 2.43 18.16 1.99
CA LYS A 58 2.11 17.57 0.67
C LYS A 58 3.27 16.76 0.08
N LEU A 59 4.51 17.20 0.28
CA LEU A 59 5.69 16.46 -0.14
C LEU A 59 5.83 15.15 0.65
N LEU A 60 5.68 15.21 1.98
CA LEU A 60 5.71 14.02 2.83
C LEU A 60 4.58 13.02 2.47
N GLU A 61 3.37 13.51 2.20
CA GLU A 61 2.25 12.65 1.79
C GLU A 61 2.54 11.94 0.46
N LYS A 62 3.15 12.64 -0.51
CA LYS A 62 3.54 12.04 -1.79
C LYS A 62 4.62 10.98 -1.63
N GLU A 63 5.59 11.20 -0.75
CA GLU A 63 6.61 10.18 -0.45
C GLU A 63 6.01 8.97 0.28
N ALA A 64 5.12 9.21 1.25
CA ALA A 64 4.38 8.15 1.94
C ALA A 64 3.56 7.31 0.98
N ALA A 65 2.85 7.96 0.04
CA ALA A 65 2.07 7.29 -0.99
C ALA A 65 2.97 6.48 -1.93
N ARG A 66 4.15 7.02 -2.30
CA ARG A 66 5.11 6.35 -3.18
C ARG A 66 5.77 5.13 -2.52
N GLU A 67 6.05 5.21 -1.22
CA GLU A 67 6.56 4.06 -0.44
C GLU A 67 5.50 3.00 -0.21
N CYS A 68 4.25 3.40 0.10
CA CYS A 68 3.14 2.46 0.17
C CYS A 68 2.91 1.79 -1.19
N ALA A 69 2.89 2.55 -2.29
CA ALA A 69 2.76 2.02 -3.64
C ALA A 69 3.89 1.03 -3.97
N ARG A 70 5.16 1.40 -3.75
CA ARG A 70 6.31 0.49 -3.98
C ARG A 70 6.22 -0.82 -3.22
N ARG A 71 5.57 -0.83 -2.06
CA ARG A 71 5.43 -2.03 -1.23
C ARG A 71 4.19 -2.84 -1.56
N VAL A 72 3.09 -2.17 -1.91
CA VAL A 72 1.81 -2.81 -2.21
C VAL A 72 1.82 -3.43 -3.61
N ILE A 73 2.44 -2.78 -4.59
CA ILE A 73 2.54 -3.29 -5.97
C ILE A 73 3.09 -4.72 -6.02
N PRO A 74 4.29 -5.05 -5.49
CA PRO A 74 4.82 -6.41 -5.58
C PRO A 74 4.03 -7.42 -4.75
N THR A 75 3.41 -7.02 -3.64
CA THR A 75 2.55 -7.93 -2.87
C THR A 75 1.25 -8.25 -3.59
N LEU A 76 0.67 -7.28 -4.30
CA LEU A 76 -0.55 -7.48 -5.08
C LEU A 76 -0.27 -8.35 -6.31
N ASP A 77 0.86 -8.08 -6.97
CA ASP A 77 1.34 -8.84 -8.14
C ASP A 77 1.56 -10.31 -7.76
N ALA A 78 2.22 -10.58 -6.64
CA ALA A 78 2.42 -11.93 -6.13
C ALA A 78 1.11 -12.67 -5.76
N ILE A 79 0.10 -11.94 -5.25
CA ILE A 79 -1.22 -12.51 -4.98
C ILE A 79 -1.95 -12.83 -6.29
N LEU A 80 -1.86 -11.94 -7.28
CA LEU A 80 -2.49 -12.14 -8.58
C LEU A 80 -1.86 -13.34 -9.30
N ASP A 81 -0.53 -13.45 -9.28
CA ASP A 81 0.20 -14.62 -9.77
C ASP A 81 -0.22 -15.91 -9.05
N PHE A 82 -0.51 -15.85 -7.75
CA PHE A 82 -0.98 -17.01 -6.98
C PHE A 82 -2.38 -17.44 -7.41
N VAL A 83 -3.29 -16.48 -7.62
CA VAL A 83 -4.67 -16.75 -8.09
C VAL A 83 -4.64 -17.30 -9.51
N ILE A 84 -3.83 -16.73 -10.40
CA ILE A 84 -3.67 -17.22 -11.78
C ILE A 84 -3.07 -18.63 -11.79
N GLY A 85 -2.03 -18.88 -11.00
CA GLY A 85 -1.40 -20.20 -10.89
C GLY A 85 -2.35 -21.26 -10.33
N LEU A 86 -3.14 -20.92 -9.31
CA LEU A 86 -4.16 -21.82 -8.75
C LEU A 86 -5.27 -22.13 -9.76
N GLY A 87 -5.74 -21.11 -10.49
CA GLY A 87 -6.75 -21.27 -11.53
C GLY A 87 -6.28 -22.18 -12.66
N LEU A 88 -5.06 -21.99 -13.14
CA LEU A 88 -4.44 -22.84 -14.17
C LEU A 88 -4.27 -24.29 -13.70
N LEU A 89 -3.86 -24.50 -12.44
CA LEU A 89 -3.74 -25.82 -11.85
C LEU A 89 -5.10 -26.54 -11.79
N ALA A 90 -6.15 -25.83 -11.38
CA ALA A 90 -7.51 -26.38 -11.32
C ALA A 90 -8.04 -26.72 -12.71
N LEU A 91 -7.84 -25.85 -13.70
CA LEU A 91 -8.19 -26.10 -15.10
C LEU A 91 -7.44 -27.30 -15.67
N ALA A 92 -6.14 -27.44 -15.38
CA ALA A 92 -5.35 -28.58 -15.81
C ALA A 92 -5.86 -29.90 -15.21
N MET A 93 -6.15 -29.93 -13.90
CA MET A 93 -6.70 -31.12 -13.24
C MET A 93 -8.10 -31.48 -13.74
N LEU A 94 -8.95 -30.48 -14.03
CA LEU A 94 -10.25 -30.70 -14.66
C LEU A 94 -10.12 -31.25 -16.08
N GLY A 95 -9.19 -30.71 -16.88
CA GLY A 95 -8.90 -31.19 -18.23
C GLY A 95 -8.40 -32.64 -18.24
N VAL A 96 -7.52 -32.99 -17.31
CA VAL A 96 -7.02 -34.36 -17.14
C VAL A 96 -8.15 -35.29 -16.69
N ALA A 97 -8.97 -34.88 -15.72
CA ALA A 97 -10.11 -35.68 -15.27
C ALA A 97 -11.14 -35.92 -16.39
N ALA A 98 -11.45 -34.89 -17.19
CA ALA A 98 -12.35 -35.01 -18.33
C ALA A 98 -11.80 -35.95 -19.42
N ALA A 99 -10.49 -35.85 -19.71
CA ALA A 99 -9.83 -36.76 -20.65
C ALA A 99 -9.81 -38.21 -20.15
N CYS A 100 -9.58 -38.43 -18.85
CA CYS A 100 -9.65 -39.76 -18.23
C CYS A 100 -11.07 -40.35 -18.28
N VAL A 101 -12.11 -39.53 -18.09
CA VAL A 101 -13.52 -39.97 -18.21
C VAL A 101 -13.89 -40.28 -19.66
N ALA A 102 -13.39 -39.50 -20.62
CA ALA A 102 -13.62 -39.75 -22.05
C ALA A 102 -12.87 -40.97 -22.60
N ALA A 103 -11.72 -41.32 -22.02
CA ALA A 103 -10.88 -42.43 -22.49
C ALA A 103 -11.23 -43.81 -21.90
N GLY A 104 -12.08 -43.88 -20.87
CA GLY A 104 -12.71 -45.13 -20.44
C GLY A 104 -11.80 -46.27 -19.92
N ALA A 105 -10.65 -46.01 -19.28
CA ALA A 105 -9.81 -47.03 -18.60
C ALA A 105 -8.73 -46.40 -17.65
N PRO A 106 -7.95 -47.19 -16.88
CA PRO A 106 -8.18 -47.71 -15.52
C PRO A 106 -7.32 -47.02 -14.42
N ASP A 107 -7.68 -47.25 -13.15
CA ASP A 107 -7.25 -46.58 -11.91
C ASP A 107 -5.73 -46.48 -11.59
N GLY A 108 -4.85 -47.05 -12.42
CA GLY A 108 -3.39 -47.07 -12.19
C GLY A 108 -2.67 -45.78 -12.61
N ILE A 109 -3.05 -45.18 -13.74
CA ILE A 109 -2.38 -44.00 -14.31
C ILE A 109 -2.80 -42.71 -13.57
N THR A 110 -4.05 -42.66 -13.13
CA THR A 110 -4.56 -41.58 -12.27
C THR A 110 -3.83 -41.55 -10.94
N ARG A 111 -3.48 -42.72 -10.38
CA ARG A 111 -2.75 -42.83 -9.10
C ARG A 111 -1.29 -42.42 -9.22
N THR A 112 -0.61 -42.76 -10.31
CA THR A 112 0.78 -42.33 -10.56
C THR A 112 0.86 -40.85 -10.92
N ALA A 113 -0.08 -40.33 -11.71
CA ALA A 113 -0.17 -38.91 -12.01
C ALA A 113 -0.49 -38.07 -10.75
N ALA A 114 -1.36 -38.57 -9.87
CA ALA A 114 -1.64 -37.93 -8.58
C ALA A 114 -0.41 -37.92 -7.66
N LEU A 115 0.36 -39.01 -7.58
CA LEU A 115 1.59 -39.06 -6.79
C LEU A 115 2.68 -38.13 -7.33
N LEU A 116 2.81 -38.01 -8.65
CA LEU A 116 3.74 -37.06 -9.28
C LEU A 116 3.30 -35.61 -9.08
N GLY A 117 2.00 -35.31 -9.20
CA GLY A 117 1.45 -33.99 -8.93
C GLY A 117 1.66 -33.55 -7.48
N VAL A 118 1.36 -34.43 -6.52
CA VAL A 118 1.60 -34.16 -5.09
C VAL A 118 3.10 -34.04 -4.80
N GLY A 119 3.95 -34.89 -5.39
CA GLY A 119 5.41 -34.81 -5.23
C GLY A 119 5.99 -33.50 -5.74
N PHE A 120 5.53 -33.02 -6.91
CA PHE A 120 6.00 -31.77 -7.50
C PHE A 120 5.54 -30.54 -6.70
N ILE A 121 4.30 -30.54 -6.21
CA ILE A 121 3.76 -29.48 -5.34
C ILE A 121 4.51 -29.44 -4.00
N THR A 122 4.88 -30.60 -3.45
CA THR A 122 5.65 -30.68 -2.20
C THR A 122 7.10 -30.22 -2.40
N ALA A 123 7.74 -30.57 -3.51
CA ALA A 123 9.10 -30.12 -3.85
C ALA A 123 9.17 -28.61 -4.10
N LEU A 124 8.19 -28.03 -4.79
CA LEU A 124 8.08 -26.58 -4.98
C LEU A 124 7.85 -25.84 -3.65
N SER A 125 7.09 -26.45 -2.74
CA SER A 125 6.85 -25.91 -1.41
C SER A 125 8.11 -25.93 -0.54
N LEU A 126 8.90 -27.00 -0.62
CA LEU A 126 10.18 -27.13 0.11
C LEU A 126 11.26 -26.19 -0.43
N HIS A 127 11.39 -26.09 -1.76
CA HIS A 127 12.36 -25.19 -2.41
C HIS A 127 12.07 -23.70 -2.12
N ARG A 128 10.81 -23.33 -1.89
CA ARG A 128 10.43 -21.95 -1.49
C ARG A 128 10.65 -21.67 0.00
N LEU A 129 10.73 -22.69 0.86
CA LEU A 129 11.00 -22.51 2.28
C LEU A 129 12.49 -22.20 2.54
N GLY A 130 13.40 -22.78 1.75
CA GLY A 130 14.85 -22.54 1.86
C GLY A 130 15.34 -21.20 1.31
N ARG A 131 14.44 -20.34 0.82
CA ARG A 131 14.77 -19.03 0.21
C ARG A 131 14.30 -17.82 1.02
N LYS A 132 13.76 -18.04 2.23
CA LYS A 132 13.50 -17.02 3.25
C LYS A 132 14.65 -16.97 4.25
#